data_AF-A0A2G6R4R5-F1
#
_entry.id   AF-A0A2G6R4R5-F1
#
_cell.length_a   1.000
_cell.length_b   1.000
_cell.length_c   1.000
_cell.angle_alpha   90.00
_cell.angle_beta   90.00
_cell.angle_gamma   90.00
#
_symmetry.space_group_name_H-M   'P 1'
#
loop_
_entity.id
_entity.type
_entity.pdbx_description
1 polymer ?
#
loop_
_entity_poly.entity_id
_entity_poly.type
_entity_poly.pdbx_seq_one_letter_code
_entity_poly.pdbx_strand_id
1 'polypeptide(L)'
;MDPVTGGLNKYLLDITSSKTYNKMKRDVWHFLGKLDALKPSPRKVLQHMEGNIKSFLLKEGNVFEALNVRYFGPVDGHDVNRLVTVINDIKDLEGPRLLHVVTKKGKGFPQAEKDQTIWHAPGFFDKETGTRVKIPKDESKPPKFQDVFGHTLVELAEKNEKIVGITPAMPSGSSMNIMMEAFPERSFDVGIAEGHAVTFSAGLATQGFLPFCNIYSTFMQRAYDNVIHDVALQKLDVVFCLDRGGLVGADGATHHGAFDLAYFRCIPNMIVAAPLDEIELRNMMYTAQLGGYGPFSVRYPRGNGSNADWRKPFEKMEIGKGRQLSEGEKLAILSIGTIGVEAINAVKELKKQDVRVSHYDMRFVKPLDKDLLTTIFDKYDTILTVEDGALKGGFGSAILEYANTQNYKGKVVQLGIPDSFIEHGTQQELYAECGYNQENIVCTIQKLLSQS
;
A
#
# COMPACT_ATOMS: atom_id res chain seq x y z
N MET A 1 -1.62 -2.88 -12.67
CA MET A 1 -0.16 -2.73 -12.50
C MET A 1 0.44 -2.13 -13.75
N ASP A 2 1.08 -1.00 -13.53
CA ASP A 2 1.75 -0.15 -14.50
C ASP A 2 3.06 -0.81 -15.01
N PRO A 3 3.69 -0.27 -16.07
CA PRO A 3 4.93 -0.83 -16.61
C PRO A 3 6.05 -0.89 -15.57
N VAL A 4 6.81 -2.00 -15.57
CA VAL A 4 7.94 -2.19 -14.65
C VAL A 4 9.04 -1.16 -14.91
N THR A 5 9.61 -0.59 -13.85
CA THR A 5 10.71 0.38 -13.91
C THR A 5 12.03 -0.24 -13.42
N GLY A 6 13.14 0.48 -13.57
CA GLY A 6 14.46 0.09 -13.02
C GLY A 6 15.49 -0.42 -14.03
N GLY A 7 16.76 -0.46 -13.60
CA GLY A 7 17.92 -0.78 -14.44
C GLY A 7 17.91 -2.22 -14.97
N LEU A 8 17.43 -3.18 -14.18
CA LEU A 8 17.34 -4.57 -14.61
C LEU A 8 16.33 -4.76 -15.75
N ASN A 9 15.21 -4.01 -15.75
CA ASN A 9 14.25 -4.06 -16.85
C ASN A 9 14.89 -3.58 -18.16
N LYS A 10 15.64 -2.47 -18.13
CA LYS A 10 16.39 -1.98 -19.32
C LYS A 10 17.40 -3.03 -19.81
N TYR A 11 18.15 -3.64 -18.89
CA TYR A 11 19.09 -4.72 -19.21
C TYR A 11 18.41 -5.94 -19.87
N LEU A 12 17.27 -6.40 -19.34
CA LEU A 12 16.51 -7.50 -19.92
C LEU A 12 15.89 -7.12 -21.27
N LEU A 13 15.44 -5.87 -21.44
CA LEU A 13 14.98 -5.35 -22.73
C LEU A 13 16.12 -5.36 -23.76
N ASP A 14 17.33 -4.97 -23.40
CA ASP A 14 18.50 -5.03 -24.30
C ASP A 14 18.86 -6.46 -24.71
N ILE A 15 18.75 -7.42 -23.77
CA ILE A 15 18.91 -8.85 -24.06
C ILE A 15 17.86 -9.35 -25.06
N THR A 16 16.61 -8.90 -24.92
CA THR A 16 15.50 -9.33 -25.79
C THR A 16 15.44 -8.60 -27.14
N SER A 17 15.94 -7.37 -27.23
CA SER A 17 15.78 -6.48 -28.39
C SER A 17 16.98 -6.43 -29.34
N SER A 18 18.15 -6.94 -28.95
CA SER A 18 19.38 -6.83 -29.76
C SER A 18 19.79 -8.11 -30.47
N LYS A 19 20.64 -7.94 -31.50
CA LYS A 19 21.34 -8.96 -32.33
C LYS A 19 21.97 -10.13 -31.53
N THR A 20 22.06 -10.01 -30.21
CA THR A 20 22.45 -11.03 -29.23
C THR A 20 21.49 -12.22 -29.18
N TYR A 21 20.17 -12.02 -29.37
CA TYR A 21 19.20 -13.13 -29.47
C TYR A 21 19.56 -14.13 -30.59
N ASN A 22 19.95 -13.61 -31.77
CA ASN A 22 20.38 -14.44 -32.89
C ASN A 22 21.76 -15.07 -32.69
N LYS A 23 22.64 -14.42 -31.93
CA LYS A 23 23.98 -14.94 -31.58
C LYS A 23 23.90 -16.06 -30.54
N MET A 24 23.09 -15.87 -29.50
CA MET A 24 22.84 -16.86 -28.45
C MET A 24 22.07 -18.08 -28.98
N LYS A 25 21.11 -17.89 -29.90
CA LYS A 25 20.48 -18.99 -30.64
C LYS A 25 21.53 -19.86 -31.33
N ARG A 26 22.55 -19.25 -31.93
CA ARG A 26 23.64 -19.95 -32.62
C ARG A 26 24.54 -20.70 -31.63
N ASP A 27 24.84 -20.12 -30.48
CA ASP A 27 25.73 -20.72 -29.49
C ASP A 27 25.06 -21.89 -28.73
N VAL A 28 23.77 -21.79 -28.43
CA VAL A 28 22.95 -22.90 -27.89
C VAL A 28 22.82 -24.04 -28.92
N TRP A 29 22.58 -23.72 -30.20
CA TRP A 29 22.60 -24.71 -31.29
C TRP A 29 23.96 -25.40 -31.44
N HIS A 30 25.06 -24.67 -31.24
CA HIS A 30 26.41 -25.20 -31.35
C HIS A 30 26.81 -26.09 -30.17
N PHE A 31 26.25 -25.84 -28.99
CA PHE A 31 26.47 -26.62 -27.78
C PHE A 31 25.61 -27.89 -27.75
N LEU A 32 24.33 -27.79 -28.11
CA LEU A 32 23.42 -28.94 -28.25
C LEU A 32 23.84 -29.85 -29.42
N GLY A 33 24.26 -29.29 -30.56
CA GLY A 33 24.74 -30.08 -31.70
C GLY A 33 26.12 -30.73 -31.53
N LYS A 34 26.87 -30.39 -30.47
CA LYS A 34 28.16 -31.01 -30.14
C LYS A 34 28.06 -32.18 -29.15
N LEU A 35 26.88 -32.42 -28.58
CA LEU A 35 26.65 -33.59 -27.72
C LEU A 35 26.43 -34.88 -28.54
N ASP A 36 26.07 -34.77 -29.82
CA ASP A 36 25.87 -35.92 -30.73
C ASP A 36 27.10 -36.30 -31.57
N ALA A 37 28.21 -35.56 -31.45
CA ALA A 37 29.42 -35.87 -32.20
C ALA A 37 30.65 -35.57 -31.36
N LEU A 38 31.20 -36.61 -30.73
CA LEU A 38 32.65 -36.94 -30.65
C LEU A 38 33.05 -37.59 -29.31
N LYS A 39 33.59 -38.81 -29.40
CA LYS A 39 34.74 -39.29 -28.61
C LYS A 39 35.76 -39.87 -29.61
N PRO A 40 37.10 -39.87 -29.38
CA PRO A 40 37.91 -39.30 -28.28
C PRO A 40 39.07 -38.36 -28.76
N SER A 41 39.63 -37.46 -27.95
CA SER A 41 40.80 -37.67 -27.07
C SER A 41 40.99 -36.48 -26.09
N PRO A 42 41.22 -36.69 -24.76
CA PRO A 42 41.06 -35.62 -23.76
C PRO A 42 42.31 -34.80 -23.41
N ARG A 43 43.52 -35.22 -23.81
CA ARG A 43 44.76 -34.74 -23.16
C ARG A 43 45.50 -33.59 -23.87
N LYS A 44 45.32 -33.39 -25.17
CA LYS A 44 46.06 -32.34 -25.92
C LYS A 44 45.30 -31.03 -26.14
N VAL A 45 43.98 -31.05 -25.99
CA VAL A 45 43.13 -29.84 -26.12
C VAL A 45 43.07 -29.05 -24.81
N LEU A 46 43.22 -29.73 -23.66
CA LEU A 46 43.02 -29.16 -22.34
C LEU A 46 44.11 -28.13 -21.94
N GLN A 47 45.39 -28.37 -22.27
CA GLN A 47 46.50 -27.54 -21.79
C GLN A 47 46.70 -26.22 -22.55
N HIS A 48 46.17 -26.06 -23.77
CA HIS A 48 46.28 -24.78 -24.52
C HIS A 48 45.00 -23.92 -24.45
N MET A 49 43.93 -24.44 -23.84
CA MET A 49 42.65 -23.75 -23.71
C MET A 49 42.47 -23.04 -22.35
N GLU A 50 43.28 -23.36 -21.33
CA GLU A 50 43.09 -22.83 -19.97
C GLU A 50 43.43 -21.33 -19.82
N GLY A 51 44.32 -20.78 -20.65
CA GLY A 51 44.75 -19.37 -20.55
C GLY A 51 43.81 -18.36 -21.23
N ASN A 52 43.28 -18.71 -22.41
CA ASN A 52 42.53 -17.76 -23.24
C ASN A 52 41.00 -17.85 -23.07
N ILE A 53 40.48 -18.95 -22.52
CA ILE A 53 39.04 -19.13 -22.28
C ILE A 53 38.61 -18.40 -21.02
N LYS A 54 39.44 -18.37 -19.97
CA LYS A 54 39.15 -17.60 -18.76
C LYS A 54 39.00 -16.12 -19.07
N SER A 55 39.87 -15.52 -19.89
CA SER A 55 39.77 -14.09 -20.24
C SER A 55 38.61 -13.74 -21.19
N PHE A 56 38.07 -14.71 -21.95
CA PHE A 56 36.95 -14.50 -22.87
C PHE A 56 35.58 -14.77 -22.21
N LEU A 57 35.52 -15.73 -21.28
CA LEU A 57 34.34 -15.97 -20.43
C LEU A 57 34.12 -14.87 -19.38
N LEU A 58 35.17 -14.15 -18.99
CA LEU A 58 35.09 -13.11 -17.96
C LEU A 58 34.67 -11.73 -18.47
N LYS A 59 34.48 -11.53 -19.78
CA LYS A 59 34.28 -10.17 -20.35
C LYS A 59 32.82 -9.75 -20.60
N GLU A 60 31.86 -10.66 -20.57
CA GLU A 60 30.42 -10.34 -20.64
C GLU A 60 29.58 -11.34 -19.82
N GLY A 61 29.95 -11.57 -18.56
CA GLY A 61 29.12 -12.39 -17.67
C GLY A 61 27.77 -11.72 -17.46
N ASN A 62 26.68 -12.42 -17.77
CA ASN A 62 25.33 -11.93 -17.48
C ASN A 62 25.22 -11.64 -15.96
N VAL A 63 24.45 -10.64 -15.53
CA VAL A 63 24.27 -10.31 -14.10
C VAL A 63 23.93 -11.54 -13.26
N PHE A 64 23.20 -12.50 -13.83
CA PHE A 64 22.85 -13.75 -13.17
C PHE A 64 24.03 -14.72 -13.00
N GLU A 65 24.97 -14.74 -13.94
CA GLU A 65 26.18 -15.55 -13.83
C GLU A 65 27.12 -14.99 -12.75
N ALA A 66 27.16 -13.66 -12.59
CA ALA A 66 27.85 -13.03 -11.47
C ALA A 66 27.23 -13.41 -10.11
N LEU A 67 25.93 -13.72 -10.07
CA LEU A 67 25.23 -14.27 -8.91
C LEU A 67 25.38 -15.80 -8.78
N ASN A 68 26.22 -16.42 -9.61
CA ASN A 68 26.39 -17.87 -9.70
C ASN A 68 25.08 -18.63 -10.02
N VAL A 69 24.19 -17.98 -10.77
CA VAL A 69 22.93 -18.56 -11.28
C VAL A 69 23.09 -18.87 -12.75
N ARG A 70 22.83 -20.14 -13.13
CA ARG A 70 22.86 -20.55 -14.53
C ARG A 70 21.70 -19.93 -15.28
N TYR A 71 21.98 -19.16 -16.32
CA TYR A 71 20.98 -18.41 -17.08
C TYR A 71 20.65 -19.09 -18.43
N PHE A 72 19.35 -19.26 -18.71
CA PHE A 72 18.82 -19.82 -19.95
C PHE A 72 17.78 -18.86 -20.55
N GLY A 73 17.78 -18.67 -21.87
CA GLY A 73 16.84 -17.78 -22.58
C GLY A 73 17.47 -16.46 -23.04
N PRO A 74 16.68 -15.49 -23.53
CA PRO A 74 15.23 -15.46 -23.53
C PRO A 74 14.62 -16.51 -24.47
N VAL A 75 13.51 -17.12 -24.06
CA VAL A 75 12.68 -18.00 -24.90
C VAL A 75 11.27 -17.41 -25.05
N ASP A 76 10.61 -17.70 -26.18
CA ASP A 76 9.21 -17.31 -26.38
C ASP A 76 8.31 -18.08 -25.41
N GLY A 77 7.61 -17.34 -24.54
CA GLY A 77 6.69 -17.87 -23.57
C GLY A 77 5.36 -18.37 -24.13
N HIS A 78 5.11 -18.17 -25.42
CA HIS A 78 3.90 -18.62 -26.11
C HIS A 78 4.10 -19.88 -26.94
N ASP A 79 5.31 -20.44 -26.98
CA ASP A 79 5.61 -21.72 -27.62
C ASP A 79 5.69 -22.83 -26.57
N VAL A 80 4.53 -23.42 -26.26
CA VAL A 80 4.40 -24.45 -25.21
C VAL A 80 5.27 -25.68 -25.47
N ASN A 81 5.40 -26.12 -26.73
CA ASN A 81 6.17 -27.32 -27.09
C ASN A 81 7.66 -27.07 -26.86
N ARG A 82 8.14 -25.87 -27.22
CA ARG A 82 9.51 -25.47 -26.95
C ARG A 82 9.78 -25.31 -25.46
N LEU A 83 8.86 -24.72 -24.70
CA LEU A 83 9.01 -24.60 -23.24
C LEU A 83 9.14 -25.98 -22.58
N VAL A 84 8.31 -26.96 -22.96
CA VAL A 84 8.39 -28.33 -22.45
C VAL A 84 9.77 -28.95 -22.75
N THR A 85 10.30 -28.74 -23.95
CA THR A 85 11.63 -29.24 -24.34
C THR A 85 12.72 -28.61 -23.47
N VAL A 86 12.77 -27.28 -23.41
CA VAL A 86 13.79 -26.54 -22.65
C VAL A 86 13.74 -26.86 -21.16
N ILE A 87 12.54 -26.94 -20.57
CA ILE A 87 12.37 -27.30 -19.16
C ILE A 87 12.86 -28.73 -18.90
N ASN A 88 12.58 -29.69 -19.79
CA ASN A 88 13.07 -31.06 -19.66
C ASN A 88 14.60 -31.15 -19.74
N ASP A 89 15.24 -30.35 -20.60
CA ASP A 89 16.69 -30.34 -20.74
C ASP A 89 17.40 -29.77 -19.50
N ILE A 90 16.79 -28.77 -18.85
CA ILE A 90 17.43 -28.09 -17.72
C ILE A 90 17.07 -28.67 -16.36
N LYS A 91 15.98 -29.44 -16.20
CA LYS A 91 15.43 -29.87 -14.89
C LYS A 91 16.37 -30.75 -14.06
N ASP A 92 17.27 -31.50 -14.70
CA ASP A 92 18.18 -32.44 -14.02
C ASP A 92 19.57 -31.83 -13.78
N LEU A 93 19.81 -30.58 -14.20
CA LEU A 93 21.05 -29.86 -13.94
C LEU A 93 21.19 -29.48 -12.46
N GLU A 94 22.39 -29.66 -11.90
CA GLU A 94 22.70 -29.23 -10.52
C GLU A 94 22.80 -27.70 -10.38
N GLY A 95 22.36 -27.19 -9.23
CA GLY A 95 22.47 -25.78 -8.84
C GLY A 95 21.29 -24.88 -9.24
N PRO A 96 21.35 -23.58 -8.88
CA PRO A 96 20.32 -22.60 -9.19
C PRO A 96 20.30 -22.26 -10.68
N ARG A 97 19.09 -22.18 -11.24
CA ARG A 97 18.85 -22.00 -12.67
C ARG A 97 17.77 -20.95 -12.87
N LEU A 98 17.94 -20.09 -13.87
CA LEU A 98 16.99 -19.06 -14.27
C LEU A 98 16.66 -19.25 -15.75
N LEU A 99 15.40 -19.55 -16.07
CA LEU A 99 14.88 -19.55 -17.43
C LEU A 99 14.13 -18.24 -17.69
N HIS A 100 14.70 -17.38 -18.53
CA HIS A 100 14.08 -16.12 -18.95
C HIS A 100 13.05 -16.42 -20.03
N VAL A 101 11.77 -16.29 -19.67
CA VAL A 101 10.64 -16.49 -20.57
C VAL A 101 10.00 -15.14 -20.91
N VAL A 102 9.86 -14.84 -22.20
CA VAL A 102 9.25 -13.59 -22.68
C VAL A 102 7.79 -13.83 -23.01
N THR A 103 6.89 -13.16 -22.30
CA THR A 103 5.43 -13.26 -22.55
C THR A 103 4.87 -11.91 -23.00
N LYS A 104 3.60 -11.92 -23.43
CA LYS A 104 2.86 -10.71 -23.81
C LYS A 104 1.69 -10.59 -22.84
N LYS A 105 1.65 -9.52 -22.04
CA LYS A 105 0.57 -9.28 -21.09
C LYS A 105 -0.76 -9.10 -21.86
N GLY A 106 -1.79 -9.80 -21.41
CA GLY A 106 -3.08 -9.86 -22.10
C GLY A 106 -3.12 -10.76 -23.35
N LYS A 107 -2.10 -11.59 -23.59
CA LYS A 107 -2.03 -12.47 -24.78
C LYS A 107 -3.36 -13.20 -25.02
N GLY A 108 -3.84 -13.13 -26.25
CA GLY A 108 -5.07 -13.81 -26.67
C GLY A 108 -6.33 -12.97 -26.51
N PHE A 109 -6.23 -11.77 -25.92
CA PHE A 109 -7.32 -10.81 -25.84
C PHE A 109 -6.86 -9.44 -26.37
N PRO A 110 -7.20 -9.08 -27.63
CA PRO A 110 -6.63 -7.92 -28.32
C PRO A 110 -6.72 -6.59 -27.57
N GLN A 111 -7.79 -6.39 -26.79
CA GLN A 111 -8.00 -5.17 -26.00
C GLN A 111 -7.01 -5.11 -24.82
N ALA A 112 -6.76 -6.25 -24.14
CA ALA A 112 -5.77 -6.31 -23.06
C ALA A 112 -4.32 -6.22 -23.55
N GLU A 113 -4.05 -6.72 -24.76
CA GLU A 113 -2.73 -6.55 -25.39
C GLU A 113 -2.43 -5.07 -25.71
N LYS A 114 -3.46 -4.28 -26.04
CA LYS A 114 -3.35 -2.84 -26.35
C LYS A 114 -3.27 -1.97 -25.10
N ASP A 115 -4.06 -2.26 -24.06
CA ASP A 115 -4.13 -1.44 -22.85
C ASP A 115 -3.97 -2.27 -21.56
N GLN A 116 -2.72 -2.64 -21.28
CA GLN A 116 -2.39 -3.58 -20.20
C GLN A 116 -2.71 -3.05 -18.80
N THR A 117 -2.70 -1.72 -18.60
CA THR A 117 -2.98 -1.09 -17.31
C THR A 117 -4.47 -1.16 -17.01
N ILE A 118 -5.32 -0.78 -17.97
CA ILE A 118 -6.78 -0.88 -17.80
C ILE A 118 -7.21 -2.34 -17.61
N TRP A 119 -6.66 -3.25 -18.42
CA TRP A 119 -7.08 -4.65 -18.43
C TRP A 119 -6.49 -5.50 -17.29
N HIS A 120 -5.65 -4.91 -16.45
CA HIS A 120 -5.28 -5.53 -15.18
C HIS A 120 -6.46 -5.55 -14.19
N ALA A 121 -7.38 -4.57 -14.28
CA ALA A 121 -8.60 -4.50 -13.49
C ALA A 121 -9.73 -3.81 -14.30
N PRO A 122 -10.32 -4.51 -15.30
CA PRO A 122 -11.17 -3.87 -16.31
C PRO A 122 -12.55 -3.42 -15.79
N GLY A 123 -12.99 -3.88 -14.61
CA GLY A 123 -14.38 -3.73 -14.17
C GLY A 123 -15.32 -4.63 -14.99
N PHE A 124 -16.60 -4.27 -15.10
CA PHE A 124 -17.54 -5.01 -15.94
C PHE A 124 -17.29 -4.73 -17.43
N PHE A 125 -17.22 -5.78 -18.24
CA PHE A 125 -17.08 -5.69 -19.69
C PHE A 125 -17.77 -6.87 -20.36
N ASP A 126 -18.15 -6.67 -21.62
CA ASP A 126 -18.66 -7.74 -22.47
C ASP A 126 -17.47 -8.59 -22.96
N LYS A 127 -17.50 -9.90 -22.67
CA LYS A 127 -16.40 -10.82 -22.97
C LYS A 127 -16.16 -11.07 -24.46
N GLU A 128 -17.19 -10.91 -25.30
CA GLU A 128 -17.14 -11.18 -26.74
C GLU A 128 -16.63 -9.94 -27.49
N THR A 129 -17.13 -8.76 -27.13
CA THR A 129 -16.79 -7.49 -27.79
C THR A 129 -15.59 -6.79 -27.15
N GLY A 130 -15.27 -7.12 -25.90
CA GLY A 130 -14.30 -6.41 -25.07
C GLY A 130 -14.71 -4.97 -24.73
N THR A 131 -15.99 -4.62 -24.92
CA THR A 131 -16.51 -3.30 -24.58
C THR A 131 -16.72 -3.21 -23.08
N ARG A 132 -16.02 -2.28 -22.43
CA ARG A 132 -16.21 -2.00 -21.00
C ARG A 132 -17.56 -1.32 -20.78
N VAL A 133 -18.29 -1.76 -19.77
CA VAL A 133 -19.49 -1.07 -19.30
C VAL A 133 -19.03 0.20 -18.60
N LYS A 134 -19.16 1.34 -19.30
CA LYS A 134 -18.96 2.65 -18.69
C LYS A 134 -20.15 2.95 -17.80
N ILE A 135 -20.01 2.68 -16.50
CA ILE A 135 -20.93 3.21 -15.50
C ILE A 135 -20.66 4.73 -15.47
N PRO A 136 -21.65 5.59 -15.80
CA PRO A 136 -21.47 7.04 -15.73
C PRO A 136 -20.94 7.41 -14.35
N LYS A 137 -19.89 8.25 -14.31
CA LYS A 137 -19.43 8.84 -13.05
C LYS A 137 -20.56 9.75 -12.58
N ASP A 138 -21.24 9.32 -11.52
CA ASP A 138 -22.21 10.13 -10.83
C ASP A 138 -21.45 11.11 -9.95
N GLU A 139 -21.34 12.37 -10.39
CA GLU A 139 -20.64 13.41 -9.64
C GLU A 139 -21.32 13.73 -8.30
N SER A 140 -22.56 13.26 -8.08
CA SER A 140 -23.20 13.34 -6.76
C SER A 140 -22.66 12.33 -5.76
N LYS A 141 -21.89 11.33 -6.21
CA LYS A 141 -21.29 10.33 -5.33
C LYS A 141 -19.92 10.78 -4.81
N PRO A 142 -19.61 10.46 -3.55
CA PRO A 142 -18.27 10.68 -3.02
C PRO A 142 -17.18 10.02 -3.87
N PRO A 143 -16.04 10.69 -4.10
CA PRO A 143 -14.93 10.14 -4.87
C PRO A 143 -14.22 9.03 -4.11
N LYS A 144 -13.29 8.34 -4.79
CA LYS A 144 -12.34 7.45 -4.11
C LYS A 144 -11.31 8.25 -3.32
N PHE A 145 -10.91 7.76 -2.15
CA PHE A 145 -9.88 8.41 -1.34
C PHE A 145 -8.53 8.59 -2.08
N GLN A 146 -8.11 7.59 -2.86
CA GLN A 146 -6.94 7.70 -3.73
C GLN A 146 -7.01 8.88 -4.71
N ASP A 147 -8.19 9.15 -5.29
CA ASP A 147 -8.37 10.26 -6.24
C ASP A 147 -8.34 11.61 -5.51
N VAL A 148 -8.92 11.67 -4.31
CA VAL A 148 -8.80 12.83 -3.40
C VAL A 148 -7.34 13.10 -3.09
N PHE A 149 -6.57 12.07 -2.71
CA PHE A 149 -5.13 12.17 -2.47
C PHE A 149 -4.41 12.73 -3.70
N GLY A 150 -4.56 12.11 -4.87
CA GLY A 150 -3.81 12.49 -6.07
C GLY A 150 -4.09 13.93 -6.53
N HIS A 151 -5.36 14.34 -6.53
CA HIS A 151 -5.73 15.73 -6.86
C HIS A 151 -5.26 16.73 -5.80
N THR A 152 -5.32 16.34 -4.52
CA THR A 152 -4.85 17.20 -3.43
C THR A 152 -3.34 17.39 -3.48
N LEU A 153 -2.59 16.34 -3.77
CA LEU A 153 -1.14 16.41 -3.88
C LEU A 153 -0.70 17.39 -4.97
N VAL A 154 -1.37 17.36 -6.13
CA VAL A 154 -1.13 18.34 -7.22
C VAL A 154 -1.43 19.75 -6.76
N GLU A 155 -2.59 20.01 -6.13
CA GLU A 155 -2.97 21.34 -5.65
C GLU A 155 -1.99 21.90 -4.59
N LEU A 156 -1.43 21.03 -3.75
CA LEU A 156 -0.38 21.40 -2.80
C LEU A 156 0.96 21.67 -3.52
N ALA A 157 1.34 20.81 -4.47
CA ALA A 157 2.60 20.90 -5.20
C ALA A 157 2.66 22.10 -6.16
N GLU A 158 1.52 22.61 -6.63
CA GLU A 158 1.41 23.90 -7.36
C GLU A 158 1.88 25.09 -6.51
N LYS A 159 1.68 25.00 -5.19
CA LYS A 159 2.00 26.08 -4.23
C LYS A 159 3.28 25.83 -3.44
N ASN A 160 3.83 24.63 -3.52
CA ASN A 160 5.02 24.22 -2.78
C ASN A 160 5.98 23.42 -3.70
N GLU A 161 7.07 24.07 -4.10
CA GLU A 161 8.08 23.50 -4.98
C GLU A 161 8.83 22.31 -4.35
N LYS A 162 8.85 22.22 -3.01
CA LYS A 162 9.57 21.17 -2.27
C LYS A 162 8.85 19.82 -2.28
N ILE A 163 7.58 19.77 -2.65
CA ILE A 163 6.81 18.53 -2.65
C ILE A 163 7.29 17.60 -3.76
N VAL A 164 7.58 16.35 -3.38
CA VAL A 164 7.98 15.26 -4.29
C VAL A 164 7.06 14.06 -4.04
N GLY A 165 6.47 13.51 -5.11
CA GLY A 165 5.65 12.30 -5.05
C GLY A 165 6.49 11.03 -5.25
N ILE A 166 6.29 10.01 -4.41
CA ILE A 166 7.03 8.74 -4.51
C ILE A 166 6.04 7.59 -4.37
N THR A 167 6.15 6.58 -5.26
CA THR A 167 5.34 5.36 -5.17
C THR A 167 6.16 4.12 -5.57
N PRO A 168 5.98 2.97 -4.90
CA PRO A 168 6.62 1.72 -5.29
C PRO A 168 5.72 0.91 -6.25
N ALA A 169 5.84 1.14 -7.57
CA ALA A 169 5.10 0.42 -8.62
C ALA A 169 3.56 0.51 -8.56
N MET A 170 3.00 1.49 -7.84
CA MET A 170 1.55 1.63 -7.67
C MET A 170 0.97 2.97 -8.19
N PRO A 171 1.41 3.53 -9.34
CA PRO A 171 0.96 4.87 -9.72
C PRO A 171 -0.54 4.95 -10.05
N SER A 172 -1.10 3.97 -10.77
CA SER A 172 -2.55 3.92 -11.01
C SER A 172 -3.35 3.47 -9.78
N GLY A 173 -2.77 2.61 -8.94
CA GLY A 173 -3.42 2.09 -7.74
C GLY A 173 -3.64 3.17 -6.68
N SER A 174 -2.62 3.98 -6.44
CA SER A 174 -2.61 5.10 -5.48
C SER A 174 -3.08 6.44 -6.05
N SER A 175 -3.42 6.47 -7.33
CA SER A 175 -3.66 7.69 -8.10
C SER A 175 -2.47 8.69 -8.10
N MET A 176 -1.24 8.21 -7.83
CA MET A 176 -0.01 8.99 -7.99
C MET A 176 0.27 9.34 -9.46
N ASN A 177 -0.33 8.61 -10.42
CA ASN A 177 -0.27 8.96 -11.83
C ASN A 177 -0.75 10.40 -12.12
N ILE A 178 -1.67 10.94 -11.31
CA ILE A 178 -2.15 12.34 -11.42
C ILE A 178 -1.00 13.32 -11.17
N MET A 179 -0.20 13.07 -10.12
CA MET A 179 0.97 13.88 -9.79
C MET A 179 2.09 13.68 -10.82
N MET A 180 2.31 12.45 -11.30
CA MET A 180 3.31 12.15 -12.32
C MET A 180 3.02 12.84 -13.65
N GLU A 181 1.75 13.01 -14.03
CA GLU A 181 1.35 13.75 -15.23
C GLU A 181 1.56 15.26 -15.05
N ALA A 182 1.16 15.82 -13.90
CA ALA A 182 1.28 17.25 -13.63
C ALA A 182 2.74 17.70 -13.37
N PHE A 183 3.53 16.88 -12.67
CA PHE A 183 4.88 17.19 -12.23
C PHE A 183 5.82 15.97 -12.40
N PRO A 184 6.15 15.59 -13.65
CA PRO A 184 6.97 14.41 -13.93
C PRO A 184 8.37 14.49 -13.31
N GLU A 185 8.98 15.67 -13.27
CA GLU A 185 10.32 15.89 -12.68
C GLU A 185 10.32 15.83 -11.14
N ARG A 186 9.14 15.79 -10.51
CA ARG A 186 8.97 15.73 -9.04
C ARG A 186 8.20 14.48 -8.61
N SER A 187 8.17 13.44 -9.45
CA SER A 187 7.43 12.22 -9.19
C SER A 187 8.24 10.98 -9.57
N PHE A 188 8.37 10.03 -8.64
CA PHE A 188 9.24 8.87 -8.81
C PHE A 188 8.48 7.56 -8.57
N ASP A 189 8.53 6.67 -9.56
CA ASP A 189 8.17 5.25 -9.39
C ASP A 189 9.46 4.43 -9.19
N VAL A 190 9.63 3.93 -7.97
CA VAL A 190 10.83 3.19 -7.56
C VAL A 190 10.74 1.68 -7.79
N GLY A 191 9.67 1.19 -8.43
CA GLY A 191 9.42 -0.24 -8.59
C GLY A 191 8.90 -0.90 -7.31
N ILE A 192 8.78 -2.24 -7.30
CA ILE A 192 8.32 -3.00 -6.12
C ILE A 192 9.48 -3.08 -5.10
N ALA A 193 9.74 -1.95 -4.44
CA ALA A 193 10.86 -1.75 -3.53
C ALA A 193 10.48 -0.75 -2.43
N GLU A 194 9.56 -1.13 -1.54
CA GLU A 194 9.00 -0.25 -0.51
C GLU A 194 10.08 0.30 0.43
N GLY A 195 11.04 -0.55 0.84
CA GLY A 195 12.17 -0.10 1.67
C GLY A 195 12.98 0.99 0.97
N HIS A 196 13.26 0.83 -0.33
CA HIS A 196 13.92 1.85 -1.13
C HIS A 196 13.06 3.12 -1.25
N ALA A 197 11.74 3.02 -1.41
CA ALA A 197 10.84 4.18 -1.46
C ALA A 197 10.96 5.04 -0.19
N VAL A 198 11.00 4.39 0.99
CA VAL A 198 11.14 5.07 2.28
C VAL A 198 12.53 5.68 2.45
N THR A 199 13.60 4.93 2.21
CA THR A 199 14.97 5.48 2.35
C THR A 199 15.28 6.55 1.31
N PHE A 200 14.73 6.44 0.10
CA PHE A 200 14.82 7.48 -0.92
C PHE A 200 14.10 8.77 -0.47
N SER A 201 12.91 8.63 0.12
CA SER A 201 12.20 9.74 0.76
C SER A 201 13.05 10.38 1.86
N ALA A 202 13.66 9.57 2.73
CA ALA A 202 14.57 10.04 3.77
C ALA A 202 15.71 10.89 3.17
N GLY A 203 16.37 10.38 2.13
CA GLY A 203 17.44 11.08 1.41
C GLY A 203 16.99 12.45 0.90
N LEU A 204 15.83 12.53 0.25
CA LEU A 204 15.26 13.80 -0.23
C LEU A 204 14.93 14.77 0.92
N ALA A 205 14.37 14.26 2.02
CA ALA A 205 14.06 15.08 3.20
C ALA A 205 15.32 15.72 3.81
N THR A 206 16.46 15.00 3.83
CA THR A 206 17.74 15.59 4.29
C THR A 206 18.22 16.76 3.42
N GLN A 207 17.77 16.84 2.17
CA GLN A 207 18.11 17.90 1.22
C GLN A 207 17.07 19.03 1.22
N GLY A 208 16.12 19.02 2.16
CA GLY A 208 15.10 20.06 2.30
C GLY A 208 13.90 19.94 1.37
N PHE A 209 13.75 18.81 0.66
CA PHE A 209 12.50 18.44 0.00
C PHE A 209 11.50 17.90 1.02
N LEU A 210 10.24 17.80 0.60
CA LEU A 210 9.13 17.28 1.39
C LEU A 210 8.48 16.11 0.64
N PRO A 211 8.92 14.87 0.88
CA PRO A 211 8.41 13.71 0.19
C PRO A 211 7.02 13.31 0.68
N PHE A 212 6.11 13.11 -0.27
CA PHE A 212 4.84 12.39 -0.09
C PHE A 212 5.02 10.97 -0.62
N CYS A 213 5.38 10.06 0.28
CA CYS A 213 5.59 8.66 -0.02
C CYS A 213 4.25 7.91 0.08
N ASN A 214 3.67 7.58 -1.08
CA ASN A 214 2.42 6.84 -1.14
C ASN A 214 2.66 5.34 -1.29
N ILE A 215 2.26 4.60 -0.26
CA ILE A 215 2.41 3.14 -0.18
C ILE A 215 1.13 2.58 0.44
N TYR A 216 0.67 1.41 0.00
CA TYR A 216 -0.45 0.76 0.68
C TYR A 216 -0.04 0.36 2.11
N SER A 217 -0.95 0.44 3.07
CA SER A 217 -0.69 0.04 4.45
C SER A 217 -0.11 -1.38 4.56
N THR A 218 -0.61 -2.33 3.76
CA THR A 218 -0.09 -3.71 3.74
C THR A 218 1.36 -3.78 3.23
N PHE A 219 1.71 -3.01 2.20
CA PHE A 219 3.05 -3.03 1.61
C PHE A 219 4.07 -2.24 2.45
N MET A 220 3.62 -1.22 3.19
CA MET A 220 4.45 -0.48 4.14
C MET A 220 5.07 -1.39 5.22
N GLN A 221 4.48 -2.56 5.50
CA GLN A 221 5.09 -3.56 6.38
C GLN A 221 6.52 -3.97 5.93
N ARG A 222 6.80 -3.95 4.62
CA ARG A 222 8.14 -4.26 4.08
C ARG A 222 9.19 -3.19 4.36
N ALA A 223 8.77 -1.97 4.68
CA ALA A 223 9.65 -0.83 4.92
C ALA A 223 9.67 -0.41 6.40
N TYR A 224 9.22 -1.27 7.31
CA TYR A 224 9.10 -0.95 8.73
C TYR A 224 10.43 -0.49 9.36
N ASP A 225 11.51 -1.22 9.07
CA ASP A 225 12.86 -0.89 9.51
C ASP A 225 13.32 0.47 8.97
N ASN A 226 13.08 0.73 7.68
CA ASN A 226 13.44 2.00 7.02
C ASN A 226 12.70 3.19 7.64
N VAL A 227 11.42 3.03 8.02
CA VAL A 227 10.68 4.08 8.72
C VAL A 227 11.31 4.38 10.08
N ILE A 228 11.71 3.35 10.83
CA ILE A 228 12.33 3.52 12.15
C ILE A 228 13.71 4.18 12.01
N HIS A 229 14.61 3.55 11.25
CA HIS A 229 16.03 3.85 11.25
C HIS A 229 16.38 5.02 10.33
N ASP A 230 15.81 5.06 9.12
CA ASP A 230 16.20 6.06 8.13
C ASP A 230 15.42 7.36 8.33
N VAL A 231 14.18 7.30 8.83
CA VAL A 231 13.28 8.46 8.93
C VAL A 231 13.07 8.92 10.37
N ALA A 232 12.47 8.09 11.21
CA ALA A 232 11.97 8.50 12.52
C ALA A 232 13.08 8.82 13.53
N LEU A 233 14.17 8.05 13.50
CA LEU A 233 15.36 8.32 14.33
C LEU A 233 15.93 9.72 14.06
N GLN A 234 15.94 10.13 12.80
CA GLN A 234 16.47 11.42 12.34
C GLN A 234 15.43 12.55 12.38
N LYS A 235 14.17 12.25 12.74
CA LYS A 235 13.04 13.19 12.75
C LYS A 235 12.83 13.89 11.40
N LEU A 236 13.03 13.16 10.30
CA LEU A 236 12.90 13.72 8.96
C LEU A 236 11.43 13.97 8.60
N ASP A 237 11.17 15.09 7.95
CA ASP A 237 9.84 15.44 7.43
C ASP A 237 9.53 14.59 6.19
N VAL A 238 8.98 13.40 6.42
CA VAL A 238 8.45 12.51 5.39
C VAL A 238 6.97 12.26 5.65
N VAL A 239 6.13 12.50 4.65
CA VAL A 239 4.69 12.24 4.73
C VAL A 239 4.40 10.87 4.12
N PHE A 240 4.00 9.91 4.96
CA PHE A 240 3.55 8.59 4.53
C PHE A 240 2.04 8.60 4.29
N CYS A 241 1.64 8.51 3.02
CA CYS A 241 0.24 8.39 2.66
C CYS A 241 -0.10 6.91 2.52
N LEU A 242 -0.70 6.35 3.56
CA LEU A 242 -1.05 4.93 3.65
C LEU A 242 -2.43 4.70 3.04
N ASP A 243 -2.45 4.44 1.74
CA ASP A 243 -3.65 4.00 1.04
C ASP A 243 -4.01 2.55 1.47
N ARG A 244 -5.24 2.09 1.22
CA ARG A 244 -5.69 0.73 1.57
C ARG A 244 -5.50 0.42 3.07
N GLY A 245 -5.65 1.43 3.94
CA GLY A 245 -5.70 1.23 5.38
C GLY A 245 -6.95 0.45 5.79
N GLY A 246 -6.78 -0.56 6.65
CA GLY A 246 -7.87 -1.41 7.14
C GLY A 246 -8.23 -2.56 6.20
N LEU A 247 -9.47 -3.04 6.27
CA LEU A 247 -9.92 -4.15 5.41
C LEU A 247 -10.18 -3.66 3.99
N VAL A 248 -9.52 -4.29 3.02
CA VAL A 248 -9.58 -3.91 1.60
C VAL A 248 -10.61 -4.71 0.79
N GLY A 249 -11.27 -5.69 1.40
CA GLY A 249 -12.27 -6.53 0.75
C GLY A 249 -11.68 -7.70 -0.05
N ALA A 250 -12.00 -7.77 -1.35
CA ALA A 250 -11.85 -8.98 -2.17
C ALA A 250 -10.41 -9.52 -2.32
N ASP A 251 -9.38 -8.73 -2.02
CA ASP A 251 -7.99 -9.17 -2.07
C ASP A 251 -7.59 -10.01 -0.83
N GLY A 252 -8.42 -9.98 0.23
CA GLY A 252 -8.33 -10.82 1.42
C GLY A 252 -7.10 -10.59 2.31
N ALA A 253 -6.81 -11.59 3.14
CA ALA A 253 -5.82 -11.57 4.22
C ALA A 253 -4.44 -11.01 3.82
N THR A 254 -3.99 -11.30 2.60
CA THR A 254 -2.67 -10.87 2.11
C THR A 254 -2.57 -9.36 1.85
N HIS A 255 -3.70 -8.68 1.69
CA HIS A 255 -3.76 -7.27 1.30
C HIS A 255 -4.43 -6.36 2.32
N HIS A 256 -5.06 -6.91 3.36
CA HIS A 256 -5.63 -6.11 4.44
C HIS A 256 -4.53 -5.29 5.13
N GLY A 257 -4.66 -3.97 5.06
CA GLY A 257 -3.76 -3.03 5.71
C GLY A 257 -4.11 -2.87 7.19
N ALA A 258 -4.27 -3.96 7.94
CA ALA A 258 -4.87 -3.96 9.27
C ALA A 258 -3.95 -3.43 10.40
N PHE A 259 -2.64 -3.38 10.17
CA PHE A 259 -1.65 -3.33 11.26
C PHE A 259 -0.95 -1.98 11.46
N ASP A 260 -1.11 -1.01 10.55
CA ASP A 260 -0.33 0.23 10.57
C ASP A 260 -0.57 1.11 11.79
N LEU A 261 -1.81 1.18 12.29
CA LEU A 261 -2.11 1.89 13.54
C LEU A 261 -1.30 1.31 14.71
N ALA A 262 -1.08 0.00 14.73
CA ALA A 262 -0.31 -0.67 15.78
C ALA A 262 1.19 -0.49 15.57
N TYR A 263 1.72 -0.82 14.38
CA TYR A 263 3.16 -0.84 14.17
C TYR A 263 3.78 0.57 14.11
N PHE A 264 3.08 1.60 13.62
CA PHE A 264 3.61 2.97 13.61
C PHE A 264 3.47 3.68 14.96
N ARG A 265 2.47 3.31 15.78
CA ARG A 265 2.26 3.96 17.08
C ARG A 265 3.41 3.76 18.05
N CYS A 266 4.12 2.63 18.00
CA CYS A 266 5.25 2.39 18.88
C CYS A 266 6.53 3.15 18.47
N ILE A 267 6.63 3.63 17.22
CA ILE A 267 7.83 4.32 16.71
C ILE A 267 7.93 5.75 17.29
N PRO A 268 9.02 6.14 17.97
CA PRO A 268 9.21 7.51 18.47
C PRO A 268 9.15 8.58 17.36
N ASN A 269 8.80 9.81 17.72
CA ASN A 269 8.71 10.98 16.81
C ASN A 269 7.66 10.87 15.68
N MET A 270 6.92 9.77 15.59
CA MET A 270 5.90 9.53 14.57
C MET A 270 4.58 10.22 14.90
N ILE A 271 3.96 10.90 13.92
CA ILE A 271 2.54 11.26 13.93
C ILE A 271 1.75 10.20 13.17
N VAL A 272 0.69 9.69 13.78
CA VAL A 272 -0.20 8.67 13.20
C VAL A 272 -1.62 9.20 13.18
N ALA A 273 -2.11 9.53 11.97
CA ALA A 273 -3.41 10.12 11.74
C ALA A 273 -4.24 9.29 10.74
N ALA A 274 -5.56 9.36 10.89
CA ALA A 274 -6.50 8.77 9.93
C ALA A 274 -7.71 9.72 9.79
N PRO A 275 -8.03 10.19 8.57
CA PRO A 275 -9.11 11.13 8.36
C PRO A 275 -10.46 10.42 8.38
N LEU A 276 -11.48 11.10 8.93
CA LEU A 276 -12.86 10.62 8.88
C LEU A 276 -13.42 10.63 7.44
N ASP A 277 -13.07 11.65 6.66
CA ASP A 277 -13.62 11.93 5.34
C ASP A 277 -12.58 12.58 4.40
N GLU A 278 -13.02 12.90 3.19
CA GLU A 278 -12.20 13.47 2.14
C GLU A 278 -11.66 14.88 2.47
N ILE A 279 -12.43 15.68 3.21
CA ILE A 279 -12.03 17.02 3.63
C ILE A 279 -10.93 16.91 4.69
N GLU A 280 -11.06 15.97 5.63
CA GLU A 280 -10.01 15.72 6.60
C GLU A 280 -8.75 15.15 5.94
N LEU A 281 -8.85 14.28 4.94
CA LEU A 281 -7.67 13.83 4.19
C LEU A 281 -6.91 15.03 3.62
N ARG A 282 -7.64 15.96 2.98
CA ARG A 282 -7.06 17.20 2.46
C ARG A 282 -6.36 18.02 3.53
N ASN A 283 -7.04 18.25 4.64
CA ASN A 283 -6.53 19.08 5.73
C ASN A 283 -5.35 18.42 6.45
N MET A 284 -5.33 17.09 6.58
CA MET A 284 -4.18 16.35 7.13
C MET A 284 -2.98 16.45 6.19
N MET A 285 -3.16 16.27 4.87
CA MET A 285 -2.08 16.46 3.89
C MET A 285 -1.56 17.90 3.88
N TYR A 286 -2.48 18.87 3.92
CA TYR A 286 -2.12 20.28 4.01
C TYR A 286 -1.36 20.59 5.30
N THR A 287 -1.80 20.05 6.44
CA THR A 287 -1.12 20.25 7.72
C THR A 287 0.27 19.63 7.70
N ALA A 288 0.39 18.40 7.19
CA ALA A 288 1.67 17.70 7.07
C ALA A 288 2.67 18.48 6.20
N GLN A 289 2.21 19.12 5.12
CA GLN A 289 3.12 19.86 4.25
C GLN A 289 3.71 21.15 4.83
N LEU A 290 3.14 21.64 5.93
CA LEU A 290 3.69 22.81 6.62
C LEU A 290 5.05 22.50 7.27
N GLY A 291 5.40 21.20 7.41
CA GLY A 291 6.71 20.74 7.86
C GLY A 291 7.02 21.00 9.33
N GLY A 292 8.17 20.50 9.79
CA GLY A 292 8.66 20.70 11.15
C GLY A 292 8.02 19.79 12.20
N TYR A 293 7.34 18.72 11.77
CA TYR A 293 6.71 17.75 12.67
C TYR A 293 7.47 16.42 12.75
N GLY A 294 8.43 16.21 11.86
CA GLY A 294 9.05 14.91 11.64
C GLY A 294 8.14 14.01 10.79
N PRO A 295 8.27 12.68 10.90
CA PRO A 295 7.50 11.79 10.05
C PRO A 295 6.02 11.82 10.40
N PHE A 296 5.19 11.84 9.36
CA PHE A 296 3.74 11.97 9.47
C PHE A 296 3.05 10.92 8.62
N SER A 297 2.30 9.99 9.22
CA SER A 297 1.47 9.04 8.47
C SER A 297 0.01 9.48 8.44
N VAL A 298 -0.57 9.50 7.24
CA VAL A 298 -2.01 9.70 7.01
C VAL A 298 -2.56 8.43 6.37
N ARG A 299 -3.39 7.70 7.10
CA ARG A 299 -3.98 6.42 6.66
C ARG A 299 -5.41 6.59 6.18
N TYR A 300 -5.73 6.10 4.99
CA TYR A 300 -7.10 6.15 4.43
C TYR A 300 -7.45 4.83 3.69
N PRO A 301 -8.74 4.47 3.62
CA PRO A 301 -9.16 3.15 3.17
C PRO A 301 -9.19 3.03 1.64
N ARG A 302 -9.35 1.80 1.17
CA ARG A 302 -9.83 1.54 -0.19
C ARG A 302 -11.29 1.98 -0.30
N GLY A 303 -11.65 2.59 -1.42
CA GLY A 303 -13.04 2.81 -1.81
C GLY A 303 -13.44 4.29 -1.84
N ASN A 304 -14.74 4.51 -2.00
CA ASN A 304 -15.33 5.84 -1.98
C ASN A 304 -15.46 6.34 -0.53
N GLY A 305 -15.33 7.64 -0.32
CA GLY A 305 -15.60 8.22 0.99
C GLY A 305 -17.08 8.57 1.18
N SER A 306 -17.34 9.65 1.90
CA SER A 306 -18.68 10.03 2.36
C SER A 306 -19.13 11.42 1.90
N ASN A 307 -18.23 12.21 1.32
CA ASN A 307 -18.49 13.59 0.96
C ASN A 307 -18.14 13.89 -0.51
N ALA A 308 -19.17 14.16 -1.32
CA ALA A 308 -19.00 14.54 -2.72
C ALA A 308 -18.45 15.98 -2.89
N ASP A 309 -18.71 16.88 -1.94
CA ASP A 309 -18.28 18.28 -1.94
C ASP A 309 -16.98 18.44 -1.12
N TRP A 310 -15.95 17.69 -1.52
CA TRP A 310 -14.69 17.56 -0.80
C TRP A 310 -13.67 18.65 -1.14
N ARG A 311 -13.84 19.40 -2.25
CA ARG A 311 -12.92 20.47 -2.70
C ARG A 311 -13.12 21.76 -1.91
N LYS A 312 -12.97 21.68 -0.59
CA LYS A 312 -12.98 22.83 0.31
C LYS A 312 -11.59 23.48 0.39
N PRO A 313 -11.51 24.77 0.76
CA PRO A 313 -10.25 25.42 1.11
C PRO A 313 -9.51 24.62 2.19
N PHE A 314 -8.18 24.61 2.12
CA PHE A 314 -7.38 23.93 3.11
C PHE A 314 -7.44 24.63 4.47
N GLU A 315 -7.58 23.83 5.52
CA GLU A 315 -7.52 24.28 6.90
C GLU A 315 -6.40 23.54 7.63
N LYS A 316 -5.59 24.29 8.38
CA LYS A 316 -4.56 23.71 9.25
C LYS A 316 -5.25 23.02 10.42
N MET A 317 -4.90 21.76 10.67
CA MET A 317 -5.30 21.01 11.84
C MET A 317 -4.27 21.14 12.96
N GLU A 318 -4.73 21.17 14.20
CA GLU A 318 -3.86 21.05 15.36
C GLU A 318 -3.49 19.57 15.57
N ILE A 319 -2.20 19.27 15.69
CA ILE A 319 -1.70 17.91 15.83
C ILE A 319 -2.14 17.32 17.17
N GLY A 320 -2.72 16.12 17.12
CA GLY A 320 -3.15 15.42 18.32
C GLY A 320 -4.43 15.97 18.93
N LYS A 321 -5.24 16.71 18.17
CA LYS A 321 -6.54 17.21 18.63
C LYS A 321 -7.70 16.49 17.95
N GLY A 322 -8.58 15.92 18.78
CA GLY A 322 -9.84 15.30 18.36
C GLY A 322 -10.98 16.32 18.29
N ARG A 323 -12.19 15.85 17.95
CA ARG A 323 -13.41 16.67 17.99
C ARG A 323 -14.62 15.86 18.43
N GLN A 324 -15.59 16.53 19.04
CA GLN A 324 -16.90 15.95 19.30
C GLN A 324 -17.81 16.13 18.09
N LEU A 325 -18.43 15.05 17.62
CA LEU A 325 -19.39 15.05 16.52
C LEU A 325 -20.84 15.03 17.01
N SER A 326 -21.11 14.38 18.13
CA SER A 326 -22.41 14.38 18.80
C SER A 326 -22.26 14.37 20.31
N GLU A 327 -23.26 14.91 20.99
CA GLU A 327 -23.39 14.84 22.44
C GLU A 327 -24.51 13.89 22.85
N GLY A 328 -24.23 13.09 23.86
CA GLY A 328 -25.13 12.20 24.57
C GLY A 328 -24.73 12.10 26.04
N GLU A 329 -25.21 11.06 26.71
CA GLU A 329 -25.23 11.03 28.18
C GLU A 329 -24.25 10.01 28.75
N LYS A 330 -24.61 8.72 28.73
CA LYS A 330 -23.95 7.67 29.53
C LYS A 330 -22.73 7.03 28.87
N LEU A 331 -22.60 7.15 27.54
CA LEU A 331 -21.61 6.42 26.75
C LEU A 331 -20.97 7.35 25.72
N ALA A 332 -19.66 7.19 25.54
CA ALA A 332 -18.90 7.84 24.48
C ALA A 332 -18.33 6.82 23.49
N ILE A 333 -18.54 7.06 22.21
CA ILE A 333 -17.86 6.38 21.11
C ILE A 333 -16.62 7.20 20.74
N LEU A 334 -15.46 6.57 20.68
CA LEU A 334 -14.24 7.16 20.15
C LEU A 334 -13.90 6.41 18.86
N SER A 335 -13.90 7.07 17.72
CA SER A 335 -13.52 6.46 16.44
C SER A 335 -12.25 7.06 15.88
N ILE A 336 -11.55 6.27 15.05
CA ILE A 336 -10.39 6.72 14.29
C ILE A 336 -10.55 6.40 12.80
N GLY A 337 -10.41 7.42 11.96
CA GLY A 337 -10.53 7.29 10.52
C GLY A 337 -11.96 7.04 10.03
N THR A 338 -12.07 6.53 8.81
CA THR A 338 -13.32 6.44 8.05
C THR A 338 -14.38 5.51 8.66
N ILE A 339 -13.99 4.57 9.52
CA ILE A 339 -14.96 3.74 10.25
C ILE A 339 -15.85 4.58 11.18
N GLY A 340 -15.43 5.81 11.50
CA GLY A 340 -16.27 6.78 12.18
C GLY A 340 -17.59 7.08 11.45
N VAL A 341 -17.69 6.85 10.14
CA VAL A 341 -18.95 6.96 9.39
C VAL A 341 -19.97 5.90 9.85
N GLU A 342 -19.54 4.66 10.11
CA GLU A 342 -20.40 3.62 10.68
C GLU A 342 -20.88 4.02 12.08
N ALA A 343 -20.00 4.62 12.90
CA ALA A 343 -20.36 5.16 14.21
C ALA A 343 -21.37 6.32 14.12
N ILE A 344 -21.20 7.26 13.18
CA ILE A 344 -22.16 8.34 12.92
C ILE A 344 -23.53 7.76 12.56
N ASN A 345 -23.57 6.75 11.69
CA ASN A 345 -24.81 6.10 11.29
C ASN A 345 -25.45 5.35 12.46
N ALA A 346 -24.67 4.69 13.30
CA ALA A 346 -25.14 4.04 14.52
C ALA A 346 -25.75 5.05 15.51
N VAL A 347 -25.10 6.19 15.73
CA VAL A 347 -25.64 7.28 16.57
C VAL A 347 -26.96 7.82 16.02
N LYS A 348 -27.05 8.01 14.69
CA LYS A 348 -28.31 8.44 14.04
C LYS A 348 -29.42 7.41 14.25
N GLU A 349 -29.12 6.12 14.17
CA GLU A 349 -30.10 5.05 14.38
C GLU A 349 -30.56 4.99 15.83
N LEU A 350 -29.63 5.02 16.79
CA LEU A 350 -29.93 5.07 18.23
C LEU A 350 -30.78 6.28 18.61
N LYS A 351 -30.54 7.44 17.99
CA LYS A 351 -31.34 8.64 18.21
C LYS A 351 -32.81 8.45 17.82
N LYS A 352 -33.13 7.63 16.81
CA LYS A 352 -34.52 7.30 16.45
C LYS A 352 -35.23 6.49 17.54
N GLN A 353 -34.45 5.85 18.41
CA GLN A 353 -34.90 5.06 19.56
C GLN A 353 -34.76 5.84 20.88
N ASP A 354 -34.58 7.17 20.80
CA ASP A 354 -34.36 8.08 21.93
C ASP A 354 -33.11 7.76 22.79
N VAL A 355 -32.14 7.04 22.21
CA VAL A 355 -30.85 6.75 22.85
C VAL A 355 -29.81 7.78 22.38
N ARG A 356 -29.27 8.57 23.31
CA ARG A 356 -28.28 9.62 23.02
C ARG A 356 -26.88 9.19 23.47
N VAL A 357 -25.97 9.13 22.50
CA VAL A 357 -24.58 8.72 22.71
C VAL A 357 -23.64 9.79 22.17
N SER A 358 -22.59 10.09 22.93
CA SER A 358 -21.56 11.00 22.46
C SER A 358 -20.64 10.30 21.48
N HIS A 359 -20.25 10.98 20.41
CA HIS A 359 -19.30 10.45 19.44
C HIS A 359 -18.18 11.46 19.24
N TYR A 360 -16.95 10.98 19.38
CA TYR A 360 -15.73 11.74 19.16
C TYR A 360 -14.93 11.12 18.03
N ASP A 361 -14.52 11.97 17.11
CA ASP A 361 -13.57 11.65 16.05
C ASP A 361 -12.18 12.07 16.54
N MET A 362 -11.35 11.07 16.83
CA MET A 362 -10.08 11.30 17.50
C MET A 362 -8.98 11.80 16.56
N ARG A 363 -9.12 11.56 15.25
CA ARG A 363 -8.21 11.98 14.15
C ARG A 363 -6.77 11.45 14.22
N PHE A 364 -6.20 11.34 15.40
CA PHE A 364 -4.84 10.93 15.68
C PHE A 364 -4.81 9.78 16.68
N VAL A 365 -4.09 8.71 16.32
CA VAL A 365 -3.68 7.66 17.27
C VAL A 365 -2.40 8.07 17.99
N LYS A 366 -1.58 8.90 17.33
CA LYS A 366 -0.36 9.46 17.91
C LYS A 366 -0.07 10.86 17.38
N PRO A 367 0.15 11.86 18.24
CA PRO A 367 -0.16 11.83 19.68
C PRO A 367 -1.67 11.75 19.94
N LEU A 368 -2.06 11.19 21.09
CA LEU A 368 -3.46 11.22 21.55
C LEU A 368 -3.82 12.60 22.11
N ASP A 369 -5.09 12.99 21.96
CA ASP A 369 -5.65 14.18 22.60
C ASP A 369 -5.90 13.92 24.08
N LYS A 370 -4.87 14.09 24.90
CA LYS A 370 -4.92 13.80 26.33
C LYS A 370 -5.95 14.66 27.07
N ASP A 371 -6.09 15.93 26.70
CA ASP A 371 -7.01 16.87 27.36
C ASP A 371 -8.47 16.47 27.09
N LEU A 372 -8.78 16.15 25.83
CA LEU A 372 -10.09 15.66 25.44
C LEU A 372 -10.39 14.31 26.11
N LEU A 373 -9.42 13.39 26.12
CA LEU A 373 -9.58 12.08 26.75
C LEU A 373 -9.82 12.18 28.26
N THR A 374 -9.11 13.05 28.97
CA THR A 374 -9.36 13.31 30.40
C THR A 374 -10.80 13.81 30.59
N THR A 375 -11.26 14.75 29.78
CA THR A 375 -12.66 15.24 29.81
C THR A 375 -13.68 14.11 29.57
N ILE A 376 -13.38 13.19 28.65
CA ILE A 376 -14.23 12.03 28.37
C ILE A 376 -14.23 11.05 29.54
N PHE A 377 -13.07 10.76 30.12
CA PHE A 377 -12.93 9.84 31.26
C PHE A 377 -13.64 10.36 32.52
N ASP A 378 -13.70 11.68 32.71
CA ASP A 378 -14.43 12.28 33.82
C ASP A 378 -15.96 12.26 33.60
N LYS A 379 -16.42 12.26 32.34
CA LYS A 379 -17.84 12.40 31.99
C LYS A 379 -18.56 11.07 31.79
N TYR A 380 -17.89 10.03 31.28
CA TYR A 380 -18.55 8.79 30.86
C TYR A 380 -17.99 7.58 31.61
N ASP A 381 -18.88 6.71 32.10
CA ASP A 381 -18.51 5.44 32.75
C ASP A 381 -18.25 4.31 31.75
N THR A 382 -18.70 4.46 30.51
CA THR A 382 -18.49 3.48 29.43
C THR A 382 -18.01 4.17 28.17
N ILE A 383 -16.94 3.61 27.60
CA ILE A 383 -16.30 4.08 26.37
C ILE A 383 -16.24 2.94 25.38
N LEU A 384 -16.66 3.21 24.15
CA LEU A 384 -16.57 2.29 23.02
C LEU A 384 -15.56 2.83 22.01
N THR A 385 -14.46 2.13 21.78
CA THR A 385 -13.51 2.49 20.73
C THR A 385 -13.82 1.74 19.45
N VAL A 386 -13.78 2.41 18.29
CA VAL A 386 -14.02 1.80 16.97
C VAL A 386 -12.85 2.12 16.03
N GLU A 387 -12.21 1.07 15.52
CA GLU A 387 -11.10 1.19 14.56
C GLU A 387 -11.20 0.14 13.44
N ASP A 388 -10.91 0.52 12.20
CA ASP A 388 -10.68 -0.44 11.11
C ASP A 388 -9.21 -0.91 11.12
N GLY A 389 -8.80 -1.49 12.24
CA GLY A 389 -7.42 -1.85 12.53
C GLY A 389 -7.35 -2.99 13.55
N ALA A 390 -6.17 -3.61 13.67
CA ALA A 390 -5.95 -4.68 14.62
C ALA A 390 -6.13 -4.18 16.06
N LEU A 391 -6.98 -4.87 16.83
CA LEU A 391 -7.23 -4.52 18.23
C LEU A 391 -5.96 -4.60 19.10
N LYS A 392 -5.05 -5.52 18.77
CA LYS A 392 -3.78 -5.71 19.48
C LYS A 392 -2.81 -4.59 19.12
N GLY A 393 -2.57 -3.70 20.08
CA GLY A 393 -1.64 -2.58 19.92
C GLY A 393 -2.19 -1.39 19.12
N GLY A 394 -3.40 -1.50 18.57
CA GLY A 394 -4.09 -0.45 17.80
C GLY A 394 -4.59 0.74 18.64
N PHE A 395 -5.57 1.45 18.08
CA PHE A 395 -6.14 2.66 18.68
C PHE A 395 -6.80 2.40 20.03
N GLY A 396 -7.65 1.37 20.15
CA GLY A 396 -8.30 1.04 21.41
C GLY A 396 -7.31 0.64 22.50
N SER A 397 -6.19 -0.01 22.12
CA SER A 397 -5.07 -0.29 23.05
C SER A 397 -4.43 1.00 23.56
N ALA A 398 -4.26 2.00 22.68
CA ALA A 398 -3.72 3.30 23.06
C ALA A 398 -4.63 4.04 24.06
N ILE A 399 -5.95 3.95 23.87
CA ILE A 399 -6.94 4.50 24.81
C ILE A 399 -6.86 3.78 26.17
N LEU A 400 -6.77 2.45 26.17
CA LEU A 400 -6.62 1.65 27.40
C LEU A 400 -5.34 1.99 28.16
N GLU A 401 -4.22 2.15 27.45
CA GLU A 401 -2.94 2.56 28.04
C GLU A 401 -3.08 3.92 28.73
N TYR A 402 -3.68 4.92 28.07
CA TYR A 402 -3.90 6.23 28.68
C TYR A 402 -4.91 6.19 29.83
N ALA A 403 -6.02 5.47 29.68
CA ALA A 403 -7.01 5.24 30.73
C ALA A 403 -6.38 4.68 32.01
N ASN A 404 -5.46 3.72 31.86
CA ASN A 404 -4.70 3.19 32.99
C ASN A 404 -3.82 4.27 33.66
N THR A 405 -3.16 5.14 32.89
CA THR A 405 -2.38 6.26 33.48
C THR A 405 -3.24 7.28 34.23
N GLN A 406 -4.50 7.45 33.82
CA GLN A 406 -5.46 8.33 34.47
C GLN A 406 -6.24 7.65 35.62
N ASN A 407 -5.93 6.38 35.94
CA ASN A 407 -6.69 5.57 36.90
C ASN A 407 -8.19 5.49 36.61
N TYR A 408 -8.59 5.61 35.33
CA TYR A 408 -9.99 5.54 34.92
C TYR A 408 -10.62 4.22 35.38
N LYS A 409 -11.81 4.32 35.98
CA LYS A 409 -12.53 3.18 36.59
C LYS A 409 -13.68 2.64 35.74
N GLY A 410 -14.03 3.38 34.68
CA GLY A 410 -15.08 2.95 33.77
C GLY A 410 -14.65 1.81 32.85
N LYS A 411 -15.60 1.36 32.04
CA LYS A 411 -15.44 0.25 31.12
C LYS A 411 -15.04 0.76 29.74
N VAL A 412 -13.93 0.26 29.21
CA VAL A 412 -13.54 0.49 27.81
C VAL A 412 -13.79 -0.79 27.02
N VAL A 413 -14.59 -0.69 25.97
CA VAL A 413 -14.90 -1.79 25.04
C VAL A 413 -14.32 -1.44 23.67
N GLN A 414 -13.67 -2.40 23.02
CA GLN A 414 -13.04 -2.17 21.72
C GLN A 414 -13.75 -2.96 20.63
N LEU A 415 -14.03 -2.29 19.51
CA LEU A 415 -14.49 -2.89 18.25
C LEU A 415 -13.46 -2.61 17.16
N GLY A 416 -13.08 -3.65 16.43
CA GLY A 416 -12.07 -3.58 15.38
C GLY A 416 -11.69 -4.98 14.90
N ILE A 417 -10.59 -5.09 14.16
CA ILE A 417 -10.17 -6.35 13.56
C ILE A 417 -9.64 -7.29 14.66
N PRO A 418 -10.20 -8.51 14.80
CA PRO A 418 -9.77 -9.48 15.81
C PRO A 418 -8.35 -10.01 15.52
N ASP A 419 -7.81 -10.77 16.47
CA ASP A 419 -6.47 -11.39 16.36
C ASP A 419 -6.49 -12.63 15.46
N SER A 420 -6.86 -12.42 14.20
CA SER A 420 -6.97 -13.44 13.15
C SER A 420 -6.83 -12.80 11.78
N PHE A 421 -6.31 -13.56 10.81
CA PHE A 421 -6.33 -13.13 9.41
C PHE A 421 -7.75 -13.24 8.86
N ILE A 422 -8.26 -12.13 8.34
CA ILE A 422 -9.60 -12.05 7.75
C ILE A 422 -9.52 -12.40 6.27
N GLU A 423 -10.43 -13.25 5.81
CA GLU A 423 -10.47 -13.71 4.43
C GLU A 423 -11.08 -12.66 3.49
N HIS A 424 -11.27 -13.03 2.21
CA HIS A 424 -11.82 -12.15 1.20
C HIS A 424 -13.35 -11.99 1.34
N GLY A 425 -13.84 -10.79 1.09
CA GLY A 425 -15.27 -10.45 1.08
C GLY A 425 -15.48 -9.01 0.60
N THR A 426 -16.70 -8.50 0.58
CA THR A 426 -16.91 -7.05 0.47
C THR A 426 -16.55 -6.38 1.80
N GLN A 427 -16.08 -5.13 1.78
CA GLN A 427 -15.68 -4.43 3.01
C GLN A 427 -16.81 -4.43 4.07
N GLN A 428 -18.06 -4.24 3.65
CA GLN A 428 -19.20 -4.24 4.58
C GLN A 428 -19.49 -5.62 5.18
N GLU A 429 -19.36 -6.70 4.41
CA GLU A 429 -19.45 -8.06 4.96
C GLU A 429 -18.35 -8.30 5.99
N LEU A 430 -17.12 -7.87 5.70
CA LEU A 430 -16.00 -8.08 6.61
C LEU A 430 -16.10 -7.22 7.89
N TYR A 431 -16.62 -5.99 7.79
CA TYR A 431 -16.93 -5.17 8.97
C TYR A 431 -17.99 -5.83 9.86
N ALA A 432 -19.00 -6.47 9.25
CA ALA A 432 -20.03 -7.22 9.97
C ALA A 432 -19.44 -8.50 10.61
N GLU A 433 -18.62 -9.24 9.86
CA GLU A 433 -17.93 -10.44 10.34
C GLU A 433 -17.04 -10.14 11.56
N CYS A 434 -16.32 -9.03 11.51
CA CYS A 434 -15.46 -8.58 12.62
C CYS A 434 -16.23 -7.84 13.73
N GLY A 435 -17.52 -7.54 13.54
CA GLY A 435 -18.38 -6.97 14.58
C GLY A 435 -18.24 -5.46 14.79
N TYR A 436 -17.87 -4.69 13.76
CA TYR A 436 -17.70 -3.23 13.86
C TYR A 436 -18.41 -2.41 12.77
N ASN A 437 -19.35 -3.01 12.02
CA ASN A 437 -20.27 -2.25 11.18
C ASN A 437 -21.32 -1.46 12.02
N GLN A 438 -22.14 -0.63 11.38
CA GLN A 438 -23.23 0.11 12.03
C GLN A 438 -24.11 -0.76 12.93
N GLU A 439 -24.61 -1.91 12.44
CA GLU A 439 -25.54 -2.77 13.18
C GLU A 439 -24.91 -3.35 14.45
N ASN A 440 -23.66 -3.81 14.35
CA ASN A 440 -22.90 -4.32 15.49
C ASN A 440 -22.57 -3.23 16.51
N ILE A 441 -22.29 -1.99 16.06
CA ILE A 441 -22.10 -0.85 16.96
C ILE A 441 -23.39 -0.56 17.73
N VAL A 442 -24.54 -0.49 17.04
CA VAL A 442 -25.87 -0.28 17.69
C VAL A 442 -26.16 -1.38 18.71
N CYS A 443 -26.00 -2.65 18.32
CA CYS A 443 -26.25 -3.79 19.20
C CYS A 443 -25.34 -3.77 20.44
N THR A 444 -24.05 -3.46 20.25
CA THR A 444 -23.08 -3.35 21.34
C THR A 444 -23.46 -2.25 22.31
N ILE A 445 -23.86 -1.08 21.82
CA ILE A 445 -24.28 0.05 22.66
C ILE A 445 -25.52 -0.31 23.48
N GLN A 446 -26.55 -0.87 22.85
CA GLN A 446 -27.77 -1.29 23.56
C GLN A 446 -27.47 -2.32 24.66
N LYS A 447 -26.58 -3.28 24.38
CA LYS A 447 -26.11 -4.25 25.36
C LYS A 447 -25.36 -3.59 26.52
N LEU A 448 -24.53 -2.58 26.27
CA LEU A 448 -23.82 -1.86 27.32
C LEU A 448 -24.74 -1.01 28.19
N LEU A 449 -25.72 -0.33 27.58
CA LEU A 449 -26.69 0.50 28.29
C LEU A 449 -27.69 -0.31 29.12
N SER A 450 -27.96 -1.56 28.76
CA SER A 450 -28.81 -2.47 29.56
C SER A 450 -28.07 -3.13 30.72
N GLN A 451 -26.73 -3.10 30.72
CA GLN A 451 -25.87 -3.64 31.77
C GLN A 451 -25.41 -2.57 32.78
N SER A 452 -25.69 -1.29 32.49
CA SER A 452 -25.36 -0.11 33.30
C SER A 452 -26.60 0.36 34.04
#